data_AF-A0A2V5Q4X1-F1
#
_entry.id   AF-A0A2V5Q4X1-F1
#
_cell.length_a   1.000
_cell.length_b   1.000
_cell.length_c   1.000
_cell.angle_alpha   90.00
_cell.angle_beta   90.00
_cell.angle_gamma   90.00
#
_symmetry.space_group_name_H-M   'P 1'
#
loop_
_entity.id
_entity.type
_entity.pdbx_description
1 polymer ?
#
loop_
_entity_poly.entity_id
_entity_poly.type
_entity_poly.pdbx_seq_one_letter_code
_entity_poly.pdbx_strand_id
1 'polypeptide(L)'
;VVVPSTVPFVLTGLRLAVGRSLIGVFVGELYAATAGIGFMITVAGATFQTDKVFVGILIFIITGLIATDILDRIERRFDEWRPKVGALQ
;
A
#
# COMPACT_ATOMS: atom_id res chain seq x y z
N VAL A 1 -27.96 -19.02 5.62
CA VAL A 1 -27.35 -17.86 6.30
C VAL A 1 -25.83 -17.89 6.13
N VAL A 2 -25.33 -17.41 4.98
CA VAL A 2 -23.91 -17.56 4.56
C VAL A 2 -23.09 -16.29 4.84
N VAL A 3 -23.76 -15.21 5.22
CA VAL A 3 -23.16 -13.88 5.45
C VAL A 3 -22.01 -13.87 6.49
N PRO A 4 -22.06 -14.59 7.62
CA PRO A 4 -20.99 -14.48 8.62
C PRO A 4 -19.67 -15.15 8.19
N SER A 5 -19.74 -16.20 7.37
CA SER A 5 -18.56 -17.01 7.00
C SER A 5 -17.76 -16.41 5.85
N THR A 6 -18.33 -15.50 5.06
CA THR A 6 -17.64 -14.88 3.91
C THR A 6 -16.91 -13.58 4.27
N VAL A 7 -17.30 -12.91 5.36
CA VAL A 7 -16.68 -11.66 5.84
C VAL A 7 -15.16 -11.81 6.10
N PRO A 8 -14.67 -12.88 6.75
CA PRO A 8 -13.22 -13.07 6.94
C PRO A 8 -12.47 -13.26 5.61
N PHE A 9 -13.11 -13.91 4.63
CA PHE A 9 -12.54 -14.13 3.30
C PHE A 9 -12.41 -12.82 2.51
N VAL A 10 -13.45 -11.98 2.55
CA VAL A 10 -13.43 -10.65 1.90
C VAL A 10 -12.40 -9.73 2.56
N LEU A 11 -12.28 -9.74 3.89
CA LEU A 11 -11.27 -8.96 4.61
C LEU A 11 -9.84 -9.41 4.26
N THR A 12 -9.60 -10.72 4.15
CA THR A 12 -8.30 -11.25 3.72
C THR A 12 -7.97 -10.83 2.29
N GLY A 13 -8.96 -10.86 1.39
CA GLY A 13 -8.83 -10.36 0.02
C GLY A 13 -8.53 -8.86 -0.03
N LEU A 14 -9.19 -8.07 0.82
CA LEU A 14 -8.96 -6.64 0.95
C LEU A 14 -7.53 -6.34 1.42
N ARG A 15 -7.02 -7.05 2.43
CA ARG A 15 -5.62 -6.95 2.87
C ARG A 15 -4.63 -7.17 1.73
N LEU A 16 -4.84 -8.24 0.97
CA LEU A 16 -3.99 -8.59 -0.17
C LEU A 16 -4.04 -7.54 -1.28
N ALA A 17 -5.21 -6.95 -1.52
CA ALA A 17 -5.41 -5.90 -2.52
C ALA A 17 -4.74 -4.59 -2.09
N VAL A 18 -4.88 -4.23 -0.81
CA VAL A 18 -4.28 -3.05 -0.21
C VAL A 18 -2.75 -3.11 -0.26
N GLY A 19 -2.14 -4.24 0.12
CA GLY A 19 -0.68 -4.42 0.02
C GLY A 19 -0.16 -4.31 -1.42
N ARG A 20 -0.96 -4.74 -2.42
CA ARG A 20 -0.61 -4.62 -3.85
C ARG A 20 -0.91 -3.24 -4.44
N SER A 21 -1.82 -2.48 -3.85
CA SER A 21 -2.24 -1.16 -4.35
C SER A 21 -1.10 -0.14 -4.37
N LEU A 22 -0.16 -0.24 -3.41
CA LEU A 22 1.01 0.63 -3.33
C LEU A 22 1.86 0.60 -4.59
N ILE A 23 2.09 -0.60 -5.15
CA ILE A 23 2.83 -0.75 -6.41
C ILE A 23 2.03 -0.14 -7.56
N GLY A 24 0.71 -0.30 -7.58
CA GLY A 24 -0.17 0.31 -8.58
C GLY A 24 -0.11 1.84 -8.56
N VAL A 25 -0.17 2.45 -7.39
CA VAL A 25 -0.05 3.91 -7.21
C VAL A 25 1.32 4.39 -7.68
N PHE A 26 2.40 3.68 -7.32
CA PHE A 26 3.75 4.01 -7.74
C PHE A 26 3.92 4.03 -9.26
N VAL A 27 3.45 2.96 -9.93
CA VAL A 27 3.50 2.87 -11.39
C VAL A 27 2.63 3.96 -12.02
N GLY A 28 1.47 4.26 -11.43
CA GLY A 28 0.63 5.38 -11.85
C GLY A 28 1.35 6.73 -11.79
N GLU A 29 2.04 7.03 -10.69
CA GLU A 29 2.83 8.26 -10.57
C GLU A 29 4.02 8.31 -11.52
N LEU A 30 4.60 7.17 -11.88
CA LEU A 30 5.79 7.12 -12.75
C LEU A 30 5.47 7.49 -14.20
N TYR A 31 4.29 7.10 -14.70
CA TYR A 31 3.94 7.18 -16.12
C TYR A 31 2.81 8.16 -16.42
N ALA A 32 1.86 8.37 -15.50
CA ALA A 32 0.66 9.16 -15.75
C ALA A 32 0.66 10.52 -15.04
N ALA A 33 1.47 10.70 -14.00
CA ALA A 33 1.52 11.95 -13.24
C ALA A 33 2.54 12.94 -13.85
N THR A 34 2.13 14.21 -13.94
CA THR A 34 3.00 15.33 -14.35
C THR A 34 3.66 16.03 -13.15
N ALA A 35 3.35 15.57 -11.94
CA ALA A 35 3.90 16.02 -10.68
C ALA A 35 3.82 14.85 -9.67
N GLY A 36 4.77 14.77 -8.74
CA GLY A 36 4.82 13.71 -7.74
C GLY A 36 6.24 13.19 -7.49
N ILE A 37 6.38 12.30 -6.52
CA ILE A 37 7.69 11.74 -6.15
C ILE A 37 8.18 10.81 -7.27
N GLY A 38 7.29 9.96 -7.81
CA GLY A 38 7.60 9.09 -8.95
C GLY A 38 8.06 9.88 -10.18
N PHE A 39 7.35 10.96 -10.52
CA PHE A 39 7.73 11.87 -11.60
C PHE A 39 9.11 12.51 -11.38
N MET A 40 9.39 13.00 -10.16
CA MET A 40 10.67 13.61 -9.81
C MET A 40 11.83 12.61 -9.95
N ILE A 41 11.64 11.35 -9.55
CA ILE A 41 12.64 10.29 -9.71
C ILE A 41 12.92 10.03 -11.19
N THR A 42 11.87 9.95 -12.03
CA THR A 42 12.01 9.72 -13.48
C THR A 42 12.78 10.86 -14.15
N VAL A 43 12.45 12.12 -13.82
CA VAL A 43 13.15 13.29 -14.37
C VAL A 43 14.59 13.38 -13.87
N ALA A 44 14.83 13.11 -12.58
CA ALA A 44 16.18 13.07 -12.02
C ALA A 44 17.03 11.95 -12.66
N GLY A 45 16.43 10.79 -12.93
CA GLY A 45 17.07 9.69 -13.64
C GLY A 45 17.41 10.05 -15.08
N ALA A 46 16.49 10.68 -15.80
CA ALA A 46 16.71 11.15 -17.17
C ALA A 46 17.78 12.24 -17.28
N THR A 47 17.99 13.01 -16.21
CA THR A 47 19.03 14.07 -16.13
C THR A 47 20.32 13.60 -15.47
N PHE A 48 20.47 12.29 -15.19
CA PHE A 48 21.61 11.68 -14.52
C PHE A 48 21.96 12.31 -13.14
N GLN A 49 20.97 12.90 -12.47
CA GLN A 49 21.10 13.45 -11.12
C GLN A 49 20.86 12.34 -10.08
N THR A 50 21.85 11.46 -9.94
CA THR A 50 21.76 10.27 -9.08
C THR A 50 21.55 10.63 -7.60
N ASP A 51 22.06 11.77 -7.16
CA ASP A 51 21.79 12.36 -5.84
C ASP A 51 20.29 12.53 -5.59
N LYS A 52 19.57 13.14 -6.55
CA LYS A 52 18.12 13.36 -6.44
C LYS A 52 17.33 12.07 -6.59
N VAL A 53 17.80 11.12 -7.40
CA VAL A 53 17.19 9.80 -7.52
C VAL A 53 17.21 9.07 -6.17
N PHE A 54 18.36 9.03 -5.49
CA PHE A 54 18.47 8.38 -4.17
C PHE A 54 17.60 9.04 -3.12
N VAL A 55 17.59 10.39 -3.07
CA VAL A 55 16.70 11.12 -2.15
C VAL A 55 15.23 10.83 -2.46
N GLY A 56 14.85 10.82 -3.74
CA GLY A 56 13.49 10.48 -4.17
C GLY A 56 13.09 9.06 -3.76
N ILE A 57 13.97 8.07 -3.96
CA ILE A 57 13.74 6.68 -3.54
C ILE A 57 13.58 6.58 -2.02
N LEU A 58 14.41 7.28 -1.25
CA LEU A 58 14.29 7.32 0.22
C LEU A 58 12.94 7.87 0.67
N ILE A 59 12.53 9.01 0.12
CA ILE A 59 11.22 9.62 0.40
C ILE A 59 10.10 8.68 -0.02
N PHE A 60 10.24 8.01 -1.17
CA PHE A 60 9.26 7.04 -1.66
C PHE A 60 9.11 5.84 -0.71
N ILE A 61 10.22 5.26 -0.24
CA ILE A 61 10.20 4.15 0.74
C ILE A 61 9.52 4.60 2.03
N ILE A 62 9.88 5.77 2.56
CA ILE A 62 9.28 6.30 3.79
C ILE A 62 7.77 6.51 3.59
N THR A 63 7.36 7.08 2.46
CA THR A 63 5.94 7.30 2.13
C THR A 63 5.20 5.98 1.99
N GLY A 64 5.79 4.99 1.33
CA GLY A 64 5.24 3.64 1.21
C GLY A 64 5.09 2.95 2.56
N LEU A 65 6.07 3.08 3.46
CA LEU A 65 5.99 2.58 4.84
C LEU A 65 4.89 3.26 5.63
N ILE A 66 4.76 4.59 5.55
CA ILE A 66 3.69 5.34 6.21
C ILE A 66 2.33 4.92 5.67
N ALA A 67 2.18 4.82 4.35
CA ALA A 67 0.94 4.37 3.74
C ALA A 67 0.60 2.93 4.16
N THR A 68 1.59 2.04 4.21
CA THR A 68 1.43 0.67 4.72
C THR A 68 0.99 0.66 6.18
N ASP A 69 1.62 1.47 7.05
CA ASP A 69 1.24 1.55 8.48
C ASP A 69 -0.17 2.13 8.66
N ILE A 70 -0.55 3.15 7.89
CA ILE A 70 -1.92 3.70 7.89
C ILE A 70 -2.91 2.61 7.49
N LEU A 71 -2.62 1.87 6.43
CA LEU A 71 -3.45 0.78 5.95
C LEU A 71 -3.56 -0.35 6.97
N ASP A 72 -2.45 -0.75 7.61
CA ASP A 72 -2.43 -1.75 8.68
C ASP A 72 -3.25 -1.29 9.90
N ARG A 73 -3.21 0.00 10.26
CA ARG A 73 -4.03 0.57 11.34
C ARG A 73 -5.51 0.57 10.99
N ILE A 74 -5.85 0.96 9.77
CA ILE A 74 -7.23 0.91 9.27
C ILE A 74 -7.72 -0.54 9.33
N GLU A 75 -6.93 -1.48 8.83
CA GLU A 75 -7.27 -2.90 8.87
C GLU A 75 -7.48 -3.39 10.31
N ARG A 76 -6.56 -3.08 11.23
CA ARG A 76 -6.68 -3.42 12.66
C ARG A 76 -7.95 -2.85 13.31
N ARG A 77 -8.42 -1.67 12.88
CA ARG A 77 -9.68 -1.08 13.35
C ARG A 77 -10.89 -1.89 12.88
N PHE A 78 -10.87 -2.41 11.65
CA PHE A 78 -11.94 -3.25 11.12
C PHE A 78 -11.84 -4.72 11.56
N ASP A 79 -10.67 -5.15 12.03
CA ASP A 79 -10.42 -6.48 12.61
C ASP A 79 -11.19 -6.73 13.93
N GLU A 80 -11.76 -5.69 14.56
CA GLU A 80 -12.71 -5.83 15.70
C GLU A 80 -13.96 -6.65 15.36
N TRP A 81 -14.28 -6.80 14.07
CA TRP A 81 -15.40 -7.60 13.60
C TRP A 81 -15.02 -9.06 13.30
N ARG A 82 -13.76 -9.46 13.52
CA ARG A 82 -13.41 -10.89 13.53
C ARG A 82 -14.11 -11.54 14.71
N PRO A 83 -15.00 -12.52 14.48
CA PRO A 83 -15.24 -13.51 15.53
C PRO A 83 -13.88 -14.13 15.83
N LYS A 84 -13.47 -14.13 17.10
CA LYS A 84 -12.44 -15.07 17.54
C LYS A 84 -13.00 -16.46 17.27
N VAL A 85 -12.72 -17.02 16.11
CA VAL A 85 -12.86 -18.47 15.88
C VAL A 85 -11.68 -19.09 16.62
N GLY A 86 -11.83 -19.12 17.95
CA GLY A 86 -11.04 -19.92 18.86
C GLY A 86 -11.96 -20.98 19.43
N ALA A 87 -11.41 -22.19 19.55
CA ALA A 87 -12.01 -23.38 20.15
C ALA A 87 -13.12 -24.01 19.29
N LEU A 88 -12.74 -24.95 18.44
CA LEU A 88 -13.03 -26.38 18.69
C LEU A 88 -12.03 -27.24 17.91
N GLN A 89 -11.28 -28.02 18.71
CA GLN A 89 -10.31 -29.10 18.39
C GLN A 89 -8.90 -28.69 17.96
#